data_AF-A0A346NPF9-F1
#
_entry.id   AF-A0A346NPF9-F1
#
_cell.length_a   1.000
_cell.length_b   1.000
_cell.length_c   1.000
_cell.angle_alpha   90.00
_cell.angle_beta   90.00
_cell.angle_gamma   90.00
#
_symmetry.space_group_name_H-M   'P 1'
#
loop_
_entity.id
_entity.type
_entity.pdbx_description
1 polymer ?
#
loop_
_entity_poly.entity_id
_entity_poly.type
_entity_poly.pdbx_seq_one_letter_code
_entity_poly.pdbx_strand_id
1 'polypeptide(L)'
;MEVIKAYPRYINYAASLFAGIFFVFVAITVFGYGAALVIPKSILDPLTSLSPSFAFSLVDLVTLGIPAAIIFTFFGWAITRLQIKVMYTLMASPFILFMLFSLTQVLLSTDELLFFLATWLAKVLPVVICALFLAKRDKADQRA
;
A
#
# COMPACT_ATOMS: atom_id res chain seq x y z
N MET A 1 -13.07 28.36 28.29
CA MET A 1 -13.35 26.93 28.02
C MET A 1 -13.26 26.70 26.51
N GLU A 2 -12.06 26.48 25.96
CA GLU A 2 -11.85 26.23 24.52
C GLU A 2 -11.04 24.94 24.24
N VAL A 3 -10.84 24.11 25.25
CA VAL A 3 -9.94 22.94 25.15
C VAL A 3 -10.66 21.68 24.60
N ILE A 4 -11.99 21.67 24.54
CA ILE A 4 -12.76 20.43 24.33
C ILE A 4 -12.96 20.08 22.83
N LYS A 5 -12.74 21.02 21.89
CA LYS A 5 -12.90 20.74 20.44
C LYS A 5 -11.65 20.21 19.72
N ALA A 6 -10.46 20.31 20.31
CA ALA A 6 -9.20 19.89 19.67
C ALA A 6 -8.84 18.41 19.92
N TYR A 7 -9.30 17.83 21.04
CA TYR A 7 -9.07 16.42 21.41
C TYR A 7 -9.46 15.36 20.36
N PRO A 8 -10.60 15.45 19.65
CA PRO A 8 -10.96 14.40 18.68
C PRO A 8 -10.00 14.32 17.49
N ARG A 9 -9.31 15.42 17.15
CA ARG A 9 -8.47 15.47 15.95
C ARG A 9 -7.15 14.71 16.13
N TYR A 10 -6.47 14.90 17.26
CA TYR A 10 -5.22 14.20 17.58
C TYR A 10 -5.43 12.69 17.74
N ILE A 11 -6.55 12.28 18.34
CA ILE A 11 -6.92 10.86 18.46
C ILE A 11 -7.12 10.24 17.08
N ASN A 12 -7.79 10.92 16.15
CA ASN A 12 -7.97 10.45 14.77
C ASN A 12 -6.64 10.34 14.00
N TYR A 13 -5.72 11.31 14.20
CA TYR A 13 -4.38 11.24 13.62
C TYR A 13 -3.58 10.07 14.17
N ALA A 14 -3.55 9.89 15.49
CA ALA A 14 -2.87 8.78 16.14
C ALA A 14 -3.45 7.43 15.69
N ALA A 15 -4.79 7.31 15.69
CA ALA A 15 -5.48 6.10 15.23
C ALA A 15 -5.16 5.76 13.77
N SER A 16 -5.13 6.76 12.89
CA SER A 16 -4.75 6.56 11.47
C SER A 16 -3.31 6.05 11.35
N LEU A 17 -2.41 6.55 12.19
CA LEU A 17 -1.00 6.19 12.16
C LEU A 17 -0.78 4.78 12.72
N PHE A 18 -1.43 4.43 13.83
CA PHE A 18 -1.43 3.07 14.38
C PHE A 18 -2.05 2.06 13.40
N ALA A 19 -3.17 2.42 12.76
CA ALA A 19 -3.77 1.60 11.72
C ALA A 19 -2.81 1.40 10.53
N GLY A 20 -2.08 2.45 10.14
CA GLY A 20 -1.06 2.37 9.10
C GLY A 20 0.10 1.44 9.48
N ILE A 21 0.60 1.52 10.72
CA ILE A 21 1.64 0.60 11.22
C ILE A 21 1.14 -0.84 11.20
N PHE A 22 -0.07 -1.08 11.70
CA PHE A 22 -0.67 -2.41 11.69
C PHE A 22 -0.87 -2.93 10.27
N PHE A 23 -1.27 -2.07 9.34
CA PHE A 23 -1.33 -2.38 7.92
C PHE A 23 0.03 -2.82 7.36
N VAL A 24 1.14 -2.19 7.76
CA VAL A 24 2.49 -2.63 7.33
C VAL A 24 2.77 -4.06 7.77
N PHE A 25 2.46 -4.43 9.01
CA PHE A 25 2.65 -5.81 9.49
C PHE A 25 1.87 -6.83 8.66
N VAL A 26 0.61 -6.52 8.34
CA VAL A 26 -0.22 -7.38 7.48
C VAL A 26 0.34 -7.41 6.06
N ALA A 27 0.75 -6.27 5.50
CA ALA A 27 1.31 -6.17 4.16
C ALA A 27 2.60 -7.00 4.01
N ILE A 28 3.49 -6.98 5.01
CA ILE A 28 4.71 -7.83 5.02
C ILE A 28 4.33 -9.31 4.93
N THR A 29 3.33 -9.72 5.72
CA THR A 29 2.85 -11.10 5.74
C THR A 29 2.29 -11.51 4.37
N VAL A 30 1.46 -10.65 3.78
CA VAL A 30 0.87 -10.85 2.45
C VAL A 30 1.97 -10.90 1.39
N PHE A 31 3.01 -10.08 1.52
CA PHE A 31 4.12 -10.11 0.59
C PHE A 31 4.92 -11.41 0.68
N GLY A 32 5.12 -11.94 1.89
CA GLY A 32 5.73 -13.26 2.08
C GLY A 32 4.92 -14.37 1.40
N TYR A 33 3.61 -14.40 1.59
CA TYR A 33 2.75 -15.39 0.94
C TYR A 33 2.64 -15.20 -0.57
N GLY A 34 2.51 -13.96 -1.04
CA GLY A 34 2.40 -13.65 -2.46
C GLY A 34 3.68 -13.99 -3.23
N ALA A 35 4.85 -13.78 -2.62
CA ALA A 35 6.14 -14.13 -3.22
C ALA A 35 6.32 -15.65 -3.36
N ALA A 36 5.59 -16.45 -2.58
CA ALA A 36 5.59 -17.91 -2.67
C ALA A 36 4.59 -18.47 -3.70
N LEU A 37 3.80 -17.62 -4.37
CA LEU A 37 2.86 -18.07 -5.39
C LEU A 37 3.60 -18.57 -6.63
N VAL A 38 3.32 -19.82 -7.00
CA VAL A 38 3.89 -20.44 -8.19
C VAL A 38 3.17 -19.92 -9.42
N ILE A 39 3.94 -19.35 -10.35
CA ILE A 39 3.40 -18.77 -11.58
C ILE A 39 3.66 -19.74 -12.74
N PRO A 40 2.62 -20.10 -13.52
CA PRO A 40 2.78 -21.03 -14.63
C PRO A 40 3.79 -20.49 -15.66
N LYS A 41 4.73 -21.34 -16.05
CA LYS A 41 5.74 -21.02 -17.07
C LYS A 41 5.12 -20.61 -18.41
N SER A 42 4.01 -21.23 -18.78
CA SER A 42 3.26 -20.88 -20.00
C SER A 42 2.82 -19.42 -20.07
N ILE A 43 2.66 -18.75 -18.92
CA ILE A 43 2.30 -17.33 -18.83
C ILE A 43 3.56 -16.47 -18.67
N LEU A 44 4.52 -16.92 -17.88
CA LEU A 44 5.72 -16.13 -17.54
C LEU A 44 6.73 -16.07 -18.71
N ASP A 45 6.99 -17.20 -19.38
CA ASP A 45 7.98 -17.30 -20.46
C ASP A 45 7.74 -16.28 -21.61
N PRO A 46 6.52 -16.12 -22.16
CA PRO A 46 6.29 -15.12 -23.22
C PRO A 46 6.41 -13.67 -22.71
N LEU A 47 6.18 -13.41 -21.42
CA LEU A 47 6.34 -12.07 -20.85
C LEU A 47 7.81 -11.76 -20.60
N THR A 48 8.57 -12.73 -20.09
CA THR A 48 10.01 -12.56 -19.81
C THR A 48 10.84 -12.39 -21.08
N SER A 49 10.43 -12.99 -22.20
CA SER A 49 11.10 -12.81 -23.50
C SER A 49 10.90 -11.40 -24.09
N LEU A 50 9.78 -10.74 -23.76
CA LEU A 50 9.55 -9.33 -24.11
C LEU A 50 10.37 -8.40 -23.21
N SER A 51 10.23 -8.56 -21.90
CA SER A 51 10.99 -7.82 -20.90
C SER A 51 10.89 -8.51 -19.53
N PRO A 52 12.01 -8.97 -18.95
CA PRO A 52 12.02 -9.56 -17.61
C PRO A 52 11.45 -8.60 -16.56
N SER A 53 11.85 -7.32 -16.58
CA SER A 53 11.37 -6.31 -15.63
C SER A 53 9.86 -6.11 -15.70
N PHE A 54 9.29 -6.11 -16.91
CA PHE A 54 7.85 -6.00 -17.09
C PHE A 54 7.12 -7.24 -16.57
N ALA A 55 7.63 -8.43 -16.91
CA ALA A 55 7.04 -9.70 -16.48
C ALA A 55 6.96 -9.80 -14.95
N PHE A 56 8.08 -9.57 -14.26
CA PHE A 56 8.14 -9.64 -12.80
C PHE A 56 7.39 -8.50 -12.12
N SER A 57 7.36 -7.29 -12.71
CA SER A 57 6.52 -6.19 -12.21
C SER A 57 5.03 -6.53 -12.30
N LEU A 58 4.56 -7.14 -13.39
CA LEU A 58 3.17 -7.56 -13.54
C LEU A 58 2.81 -8.67 -12.55
N VAL A 59 3.72 -9.62 -12.36
CA VAL A 59 3.61 -10.65 -11.32
C VAL A 59 3.47 -10.02 -9.94
N ASP A 60 4.37 -9.11 -9.57
CA ASP A 60 4.37 -8.43 -8.28
C ASP A 60 3.09 -7.59 -8.09
N LEU A 61 2.59 -6.98 -9.16
CA LEU A 61 1.34 -6.22 -9.13
C LEU A 61 0.17 -7.13 -8.74
N VAL A 62 0.05 -8.29 -9.39
CA VAL A 62 -1.08 -9.21 -9.19
C VAL A 62 -0.97 -9.96 -7.88
N THR A 63 0.23 -10.39 -7.49
CA THR A 63 0.45 -11.26 -6.33
C THR A 63 0.68 -10.49 -5.03
N LEU A 64 1.14 -9.24 -5.10
CA LEU A 64 1.52 -8.44 -3.92
C LEU A 64 0.74 -7.13 -3.87
N GLY A 65 0.82 -6.32 -4.93
CA GLY A 65 0.25 -4.98 -4.98
C GLY A 65 -1.27 -4.96 -4.83
N ILE A 66 -1.99 -5.75 -5.63
CA ILE A 66 -3.45 -5.84 -5.59
C ILE A 66 -3.94 -6.39 -4.24
N PRO A 67 -3.43 -7.53 -3.72
CA PRO A 67 -3.80 -8.01 -2.39
C PRO A 67 -3.58 -6.98 -1.27
N ALA A 68 -2.44 -6.28 -1.28
CA ALA A 68 -2.17 -5.22 -0.30
C ALA A 68 -3.19 -4.06 -0.41
N ALA A 69 -3.57 -3.67 -1.63
CA ALA A 69 -4.58 -2.62 -1.84
C ALA A 69 -5.99 -3.05 -1.39
N ILE A 70 -6.36 -4.32 -1.60
CA ILE A 70 -7.62 -4.89 -1.10
C ILE A 70 -7.64 -4.84 0.42
N ILE A 71 -6.57 -5.28 1.06
CA ILE A 71 -6.44 -5.28 2.52
C ILE A 71 -6.47 -3.85 3.06
N PHE A 72 -5.75 -2.92 2.44
CA PHE A 72 -5.80 -1.51 2.81
C PHE A 72 -7.23 -0.95 2.78
N THR A 73 -7.96 -1.25 1.72
CA THR A 73 -9.36 -0.83 1.56
C THR A 73 -10.25 -1.46 2.62
N PHE A 74 -10.05 -2.75 2.91
CA PHE A 74 -10.78 -3.47 3.96
C PHE A 74 -10.51 -2.88 5.35
N PHE A 75 -9.25 -2.54 5.65
CA PHE A 75 -8.89 -1.84 6.89
C PHE A 75 -9.58 -0.49 7.01
N GLY A 76 -9.54 0.31 5.94
CA GLY A 76 -10.23 1.59 5.91
C GLY A 76 -11.73 1.46 6.19
N TRP A 77 -12.37 0.45 5.57
CA TRP A 77 -13.78 0.14 5.80
C TRP A 77 -14.06 -0.38 7.21
N ALA A 78 -13.20 -1.24 7.76
CA ALA A 78 -13.36 -1.78 9.11
C ALA A 78 -13.26 -0.68 10.18
N ILE A 79 -12.35 0.28 10.02
CA ILE A 79 -12.17 1.34 11.01
C ILE A 79 -13.33 2.36 10.97
N THR A 80 -13.88 2.65 9.77
CA THR A 80 -15.06 3.52 9.68
C THR A 80 -16.29 2.92 10.36
N ARG A 81 -16.43 1.58 10.38
CA ARG A 81 -17.47 0.88 11.17
C ARG A 81 -17.33 1.10 12.68
N LEU A 82 -16.12 1.34 13.18
CA LEU A 82 -15.83 1.63 14.58
C LEU A 82 -16.11 3.10 14.96
N GLN A 83 -16.74 3.90 14.08
CA GLN A 83 -17.01 5.33 14.27
C GLN A 83 -15.74 6.19 14.45
N ILE A 84 -14.57 5.67 14.07
CA ILE A 84 -13.29 6.40 14.09
C ILE A 84 -13.09 7.05 12.72
N LYS A 85 -12.87 8.36 12.69
CA LYS A 85 -12.52 9.06 11.44
C LYS A 85 -11.05 8.79 11.11
N VAL A 86 -10.81 8.16 9.97
CA VAL A 86 -9.46 7.83 9.50
C VAL A 86 -9.06 8.74 8.36
N MET A 87 -7.85 9.28 8.45
CA MET A 87 -7.21 9.92 7.30
C MET A 87 -6.49 8.86 6.48
N TYR A 88 -7.12 8.40 5.39
CA TYR A 88 -6.58 7.36 4.51
C TYR A 88 -5.17 7.68 3.99
N THR A 89 -4.86 8.95 3.70
CA THR A 89 -3.51 9.37 3.29
C THR A 89 -2.48 9.20 4.40
N LEU A 90 -2.86 9.48 5.66
CA LEU A 90 -1.98 9.28 6.80
C LEU A 90 -1.85 7.79 7.16
N MET A 91 -2.90 7.01 6.97
CA MET A 91 -2.87 5.55 7.13
C MET A 91 -1.94 4.87 6.12
N ALA A 92 -1.86 5.38 4.88
CA ALA A 92 -0.94 4.87 3.87
C ALA A 92 0.53 5.29 4.11
N SER A 93 0.77 6.35 4.90
CA SER A 93 2.11 6.93 5.07
C SER A 93 3.14 5.94 5.65
N PRO A 94 2.86 5.18 6.73
CA PRO A 94 3.81 4.19 7.24
C PRO A 94 4.23 3.16 6.19
N PHE A 95 3.29 2.70 5.37
CA PHE A 95 3.58 1.76 4.28
C PHE A 95 4.44 2.38 3.19
N ILE A 96 4.13 3.61 2.76
CA ILE A 96 4.94 4.32 1.77
C ILE A 96 6.37 4.53 2.28
N LEU A 97 6.53 4.93 3.54
CA LEU A 97 7.85 5.11 4.17
C LEU A 97 8.62 3.80 4.26
N PHE A 98 7.95 2.71 4.66
CA PHE A 98 8.54 1.37 4.68
C PHE A 98 9.03 0.94 3.29
N MET A 99 8.21 1.12 2.27
CA MET A 99 8.56 0.80 0.89
C MET A 99 9.68 1.70 0.36
N LEU A 100 9.69 2.99 0.71
CA LEU A 100 10.76 3.91 0.30
C LEU A 100 12.10 3.54 0.95
N PHE A 101 12.09 3.14 2.23
CA PHE A 101 13.27 2.64 2.92
C PHE A 101 13.81 1.35 2.27
N SER A 102 12.92 0.45 1.83
CA SER A 102 13.35 -0.74 1.07
C SER A 102 13.99 -0.37 -0.27
N LEU A 103 13.52 0.70 -0.93
CA LEU A 103 14.07 1.14 -2.21
C LEU A 103 15.50 1.68 -2.07
N THR A 104 15.77 2.46 -1.02
CA THR A 104 17.11 3.05 -0.82
C THR A 104 18.18 1.99 -0.57
N GLN A 105 17.86 0.96 0.23
CA GLN A 105 18.78 -0.16 0.48
C GLN A 105 19.20 -0.89 -0.80
N VAL A 106 18.26 -1.05 -1.73
CA VAL A 106 18.48 -1.76 -2.99
C VAL A 106 19.21 -0.89 -4.01
N LEU A 107 18.88 0.41 -4.07
CA LEU A 107 19.51 1.36 -4.99
C LEU A 107 21.00 1.55 -4.72
N LEU A 108 21.41 1.42 -3.46
CA LEU A 108 22.82 1.49 -3.04
C LEU A 108 23.62 0.23 -3.40
N SER A 109 22.95 -0.87 -3.78
CA SER A 109 23.55 -2.21 -3.81
C SER A 109 23.60 -2.86 -5.20
N THR A 110 22.97 -2.27 -6.23
CA THR A 110 22.76 -2.98 -7.51
C THR A 110 22.65 -2.06 -8.73
N ASP A 111 23.15 -2.52 -9.88
CA ASP A 111 23.07 -1.82 -11.18
C ASP A 111 21.70 -1.96 -11.88
N GLU A 112 20.81 -2.83 -11.42
CA GLU A 112 19.50 -3.10 -12.05
C GLU A 112 18.37 -2.17 -11.58
N LEU A 113 18.62 -0.86 -11.60
CA LEU A 113 17.70 0.17 -11.10
C LEU A 113 16.29 0.05 -11.71
N LEU A 114 16.18 -0.21 -13.00
CA LEU A 114 14.91 -0.23 -13.74
C LEU A 114 14.02 -1.41 -13.31
N PHE A 115 14.61 -2.56 -13.04
CA PHE A 115 13.91 -3.74 -12.53
C PHE A 115 13.29 -3.47 -11.15
N PHE A 116 14.10 -2.92 -10.23
CA PHE A 116 13.64 -2.62 -8.88
C PHE A 116 12.60 -1.50 -8.83
N LEU A 117 12.75 -0.49 -9.68
CA LEU A 117 11.76 0.58 -9.77
C LEU A 117 10.41 0.04 -10.26
N ALA A 118 10.42 -0.84 -11.27
CA ALA A 118 9.19 -1.43 -11.83
C ALA A 118 8.48 -2.33 -10.80
N THR A 119 9.21 -3.17 -10.08
CA THR A 119 8.65 -4.04 -9.04
C THR A 119 8.21 -3.27 -7.80
N TRP A 120 8.94 -2.22 -7.40
CA TRP A 120 8.54 -1.32 -6.34
C TRP A 120 7.23 -0.60 -6.68
N LEU A 121 7.13 -0.05 -7.90
CA LEU A 121 5.95 0.65 -8.36
C LEU A 121 4.72 -0.27 -8.39
N ALA A 122 4.89 -1.51 -8.85
CA ALA A 122 3.84 -2.52 -8.85
C ALA A 122 3.26 -2.79 -7.45
N LYS A 123 4.09 -2.73 -6.40
CA LYS A 123 3.67 -2.95 -5.01
C LYS A 123 3.01 -1.72 -4.39
N VAL A 124 3.54 -0.53 -4.67
CA VAL A 124 3.13 0.71 -3.99
C VAL A 124 1.93 1.38 -4.66
N LEU A 125 1.93 1.41 -5.99
CA LEU A 125 0.97 2.19 -6.78
C LEU A 125 -0.50 1.80 -6.50
N PRO A 126 -0.87 0.50 -6.40
CA PRO A 126 -2.24 0.11 -6.06
C PRO A 126 -2.72 0.69 -4.72
N VAL A 127 -1.87 0.61 -3.68
CA VAL A 127 -2.21 1.11 -2.33
C VAL A 127 -2.37 2.62 -2.34
N VAL A 128 -1.48 3.35 -3.03
CA VAL A 128 -1.56 4.81 -3.15
C VAL A 128 -2.83 5.23 -3.89
N ILE A 129 -3.19 4.55 -4.99
CA ILE A 129 -4.42 4.84 -5.73
C ILE A 129 -5.64 4.63 -4.81
N CYS A 130 -5.70 3.51 -4.09
CA CYS A 130 -6.78 3.25 -3.13
C CYS A 130 -6.85 4.33 -2.03
N ALA A 131 -5.71 4.72 -1.46
CA ALA A 131 -5.65 5.77 -0.44
C ALA A 131 -6.17 7.12 -0.95
N LEU A 132 -5.78 7.52 -2.16
CA LEU A 132 -6.24 8.76 -2.79
C LEU A 132 -7.73 8.70 -3.17
N PHE A 133 -8.18 7.57 -3.69
CA PHE A 133 -9.58 7.36 -4.05
C PHE A 133 -10.50 7.43 -2.83
N LEU A 134 -10.15 6.74 -1.75
CA LEU A 134 -10.90 6.77 -0.49
C LEU A 134 -10.87 8.14 0.18
N ALA A 135 -9.71 8.81 0.18
CA ALA A 135 -9.60 10.18 0.69
C ALA A 135 -10.45 11.18 -0.10
N LYS A 136 -10.59 11.00 -1.42
CA LYS A 136 -11.50 11.83 -2.24
C LYS A 136 -12.97 11.54 -1.92
N ARG A 137 -13.34 10.28 -1.73
CA ARG A 137 -14.73 9.90 -1.38
C ARG A 137 -15.14 10.42 -0.01
N ASP A 138 -14.30 10.30 1.01
CA ASP A 138 -14.59 10.83 2.35
C ASP A 138 -14.79 12.36 2.35
N LYS A 139 -13.99 13.09 1.57
CA LYS A 139 -14.17 14.54 1.38
C LYS A 139 -15.46 14.91 0.65
N ALA A 140 -15.93 14.06 -0.27
CA ALA A 140 -17.18 14.28 -0.99
C ALA A 140 -18.39 14.02 -0.08
N ASP A 141 -18.35 12.97 0.72
CA ASP A 141 -19.41 12.60 1.68
C ASP A 141 -19.61 13.66 2.78
N GLN A 142 -18.54 14.33 3.21
CA GLN A 142 -18.61 15.43 4.18
C GLN A 142 -19.17 16.75 3.62
N ARG A 143 -19.39 16.85 2.30
CA ARG A 143 -19.91 18.05 1.61
C ARG A 143 -21.36 17.90 1.15
N ALA A 144 -21.92 16.71 1.21
CA ALA A 144 -23.32 16.41 0.90
C ALA A 144 -24.19 16.57 2.15
#